data_AF-A0A4W3JRR1-F1
#
_entry.id   AF-A0A4W3JRR1-F1
#
_cell.length_a   1.000
_cell.length_b   1.000
_cell.length_c   1.000
_cell.angle_alpha   90.00
_cell.angle_beta   90.00
_cell.angle_gamma   90.00
#
_symmetry.space_group_name_H-M   'P 1'
#
loop_
_entity.id
_entity.type
_entity.pdbx_description
1 polymer ?
#
loop_
_entity_poly.entity_id
_entity_poly.type
_entity_poly.pdbx_seq_one_letter_code
_entity_poly.pdbx_strand_id
1 'polypeptide(L)'
;MLNGNTIIEKFPNQTHCSEHSYSLHSVGLYITLTFSNGITMIWDKRTRLSVTLDPKWNNKICGLCGNSNGNVEDDLTTKENSLVTSSIEHGNTWKSMLSCSNVLNDTFPCDRNPYCLAWAQKKCALLKGSVFEPCHSKVDLMPYYDACVQEACACDMEGKYLGFCTAVAVYAEACNKEGACIHWRTPEICPVFCDYYNDPDECSWHYKPCGTITSKTCSDHYIGKKFSAILEGCI
;
A
#
# COMPACT_ATOMS: atom_id res chain seq x y z
N MET A 1 -13.78 63.77 13.38
CA MET A 1 -14.55 62.92 12.43
C MET A 1 -13.53 61.95 11.83
N LEU A 2 -13.58 60.64 12.00
CA LEU A 2 -14.60 59.71 12.47
C LEU A 2 -13.96 58.68 13.42
N ASN A 3 -14.66 58.39 14.52
CA ASN A 3 -14.47 57.17 15.31
C ASN A 3 -14.95 55.97 14.49
N GLY A 4 -14.21 54.87 14.52
CA GLY A 4 -14.63 53.61 13.90
C GLY A 4 -14.09 52.44 14.71
N ASN A 5 -14.87 52.00 15.69
CA ASN A 5 -14.63 50.80 16.48
C ASN A 5 -14.41 49.60 15.56
N THR A 6 -13.28 48.92 15.69
CA THR A 6 -13.09 47.58 15.14
C THR A 6 -14.00 46.63 15.91
N ILE A 7 -15.07 46.18 15.27
CA ILE A 7 -15.94 45.15 15.83
C ILE A 7 -15.13 43.85 15.85
N ILE A 8 -14.71 43.43 17.04
CA ILE A 8 -14.26 42.06 17.28
C ILE A 8 -15.54 41.24 17.39
N GLU A 9 -15.94 40.57 16.31
CA GLU A 9 -16.96 39.53 16.40
C GLU A 9 -16.37 38.34 17.16
N LYS A 10 -16.54 38.34 18.48
CA LYS A 10 -16.48 37.12 19.28
C LYS A 10 -17.68 36.26 18.88
N PHE A 11 -17.45 35.24 18.05
CA PHE A 11 -18.41 34.14 17.95
C PHE A 11 -18.39 33.37 19.28
N PRO A 12 -19.50 33.38 20.05
CA PRO A 12 -19.58 32.64 21.30
C PRO A 12 -19.95 31.19 20.99
N ASN A 13 -19.12 30.26 21.47
CA ASN A 13 -19.49 28.87 21.76
C ASN A 13 -20.19 28.07 20.67
N GLN A 14 -19.52 27.82 19.54
CA GLN A 14 -19.79 26.64 18.72
C GLN A 14 -18.54 26.22 17.95
N THR A 15 -17.68 25.42 18.56
CA THR A 15 -16.82 24.48 17.80
C THR A 15 -17.30 23.09 18.12
N HIS A 16 -18.47 22.76 17.58
CA HIS A 16 -18.85 21.38 17.37
C HIS A 16 -17.87 20.86 16.31
N CYS A 17 -16.72 20.31 16.72
CA CYS A 17 -15.88 19.57 15.79
C CYS A 17 -16.74 18.41 15.32
N SER A 18 -17.11 18.39 14.03
CA SER A 18 -17.71 17.18 13.47
C SER A 18 -16.72 16.04 13.74
N GLU A 19 -17.17 14.98 14.41
CA GLU A 19 -16.42 13.72 14.36
C GLU A 19 -16.30 13.37 12.89
N HIS A 20 -15.11 13.57 12.33
CA HIS A 20 -14.87 13.24 10.95
C HIS A 20 -15.05 11.72 10.84
N SER A 21 -15.87 11.29 9.88
CA SER A 21 -16.14 9.87 9.62
C SER A 21 -14.89 9.10 9.18
N TYR A 22 -13.76 9.79 8.97
CA TYR A 22 -12.47 9.24 8.62
C TYR A 22 -11.32 10.14 9.11
N SER A 23 -10.11 9.58 9.15
CA SER A 23 -8.85 10.29 9.35
C SER A 23 -7.86 9.96 8.23
N LEU A 24 -7.10 10.96 7.78
CA LEU A 24 -6.14 10.86 6.68
C LEU A 24 -4.75 11.24 7.19
N HIS A 25 -3.77 10.35 7.02
CA HIS A 25 -2.40 10.57 7.47
C HIS A 25 -1.41 10.20 6.37
N SER A 26 -0.36 11.01 6.21
CA SER A 26 0.83 10.62 5.46
C SER A 26 1.79 9.92 6.41
N VAL A 27 2.10 8.65 6.13
CA VAL A 27 2.85 7.76 7.03
C VAL A 27 3.98 7.13 6.21
N GLY A 28 5.19 7.65 6.38
CA GLY A 28 6.35 7.24 5.58
C GLY A 28 6.11 7.54 4.11
N LEU A 29 6.27 6.54 3.24
CA LEU A 29 6.01 6.70 1.81
C LEU A 29 4.51 6.64 1.43
N TYR A 30 3.64 6.30 2.39
CA TYR A 30 2.25 5.93 2.12
C TYR A 30 1.25 6.99 2.57
N ILE A 31 0.02 6.87 2.08
CA ILE A 31 -1.17 7.54 2.60
C ILE A 31 -2.04 6.49 3.31
N THR A 32 -2.41 6.77 4.55
CA THR A 32 -3.33 5.95 5.33
C THR A 32 -4.64 6.69 5.54
N LEU A 33 -5.75 6.08 5.10
CA LEU A 33 -7.11 6.55 5.29
C LEU A 33 -7.84 5.58 6.23
N THR A 34 -8.22 6.03 7.42
CA THR A 34 -8.90 5.21 8.42
C THR A 34 -10.31 5.72 8.63
N PHE A 35 -11.32 4.88 8.38
CA PHE A 35 -12.72 5.20 8.60
C PHE A 35 -13.17 4.81 10.01
N SER A 36 -14.09 5.56 10.59
CA SER A 36 -14.64 5.28 11.93
C SER A 36 -15.36 3.93 12.01
N ASN A 37 -15.80 3.39 10.87
CA ASN A 37 -16.39 2.07 10.75
C ASN A 37 -15.33 0.93 10.70
N GLY A 38 -14.06 1.18 11.00
CA GLY A 38 -13.03 0.14 11.12
C GLY A 38 -12.47 -0.38 9.81
N ILE A 39 -12.52 0.44 8.76
CA ILE A 39 -11.85 0.15 7.48
C ILE A 39 -10.61 1.04 7.41
N THR A 40 -9.46 0.45 7.08
CA THR A 40 -8.21 1.18 6.86
C THR A 40 -7.69 0.89 5.45
N MET A 41 -7.45 1.95 4.69
CA MET A 41 -6.84 1.89 3.36
C MET A 41 -5.42 2.45 3.43
N ILE A 42 -4.46 1.74 2.85
CA ILE A 42 -3.06 2.16 2.76
C ILE A 42 -2.66 2.15 1.29
N TRP A 43 -2.29 3.32 0.77
CA TRP A 43 -1.92 3.51 -0.62
C TRP A 43 -0.48 4.02 -0.74
N ASP A 44 0.29 3.45 -1.67
CA ASP A 44 1.68 3.81 -1.95
C ASP A 44 1.83 5.05 -2.86
N LYS A 45 0.72 5.75 -3.14
CA LYS A 45 0.63 6.88 -4.09
C LYS A 45 0.84 6.47 -5.55
N ARG A 46 0.85 5.16 -5.83
CA ARG A 46 1.07 4.56 -7.14
C ARG A 46 0.07 3.44 -7.36
N THR A 47 0.51 2.18 -7.44
CA THR A 47 -0.33 1.05 -7.85
C THR A 47 -0.74 0.14 -6.69
N ARG A 48 -0.04 0.19 -5.54
CA ARG A 48 -0.33 -0.70 -4.41
C ARG A 48 -1.34 -0.08 -3.46
N LEU A 49 -2.50 -0.72 -3.37
CA LEU A 49 -3.54 -0.43 -2.39
C LEU A 49 -3.75 -1.66 -1.48
N SER A 50 -3.71 -1.44 -0.17
CA SER A 50 -4.08 -2.44 0.83
C SER A 50 -5.31 -1.96 1.59
N VAL A 51 -6.25 -2.88 1.84
CA VAL A 51 -7.43 -2.64 2.65
C VAL A 51 -7.41 -3.61 3.82
N THR A 52 -7.43 -3.07 5.03
CA THR A 52 -7.56 -3.84 6.27
C THR A 52 -8.93 -3.57 6.87
N LEU A 53 -9.59 -4.64 7.31
CA LEU A 53 -10.93 -4.60 7.86
C LEU A 53 -10.91 -5.06 9.32
N ASP A 54 -11.64 -4.36 10.17
CA ASP A 54 -11.96 -4.85 11.51
C ASP A 54 -12.71 -6.20 11.43
N PRO A 55 -12.51 -7.12 12.41
CA PRO A 55 -13.17 -8.44 12.44
C PRO A 55 -14.70 -8.41 12.33
N LYS A 56 -15.33 -7.27 12.65
CA LYS A 56 -16.79 -7.09 12.51
C LYS A 56 -17.30 -7.18 11.06
N TRP A 57 -16.40 -7.06 10.08
CA TRP A 57 -16.69 -7.19 8.64
C TRP A 57 -16.53 -8.63 8.11
N ASN A 58 -16.04 -9.57 8.94
CA ASN A 58 -15.93 -10.97 8.55
C ASN A 58 -17.29 -11.51 8.08
N ASN A 59 -17.32 -12.20 6.95
CA ASN A 59 -18.53 -12.72 6.30
C ASN A 59 -19.54 -11.64 5.86
N LYS A 60 -19.15 -10.37 5.79
CA LYS A 60 -20.05 -9.25 5.40
C LYS A 60 -19.58 -8.50 4.16
N ILE A 61 -18.52 -8.96 3.54
CA ILE A 61 -17.97 -8.38 2.31
C ILE A 61 -18.05 -9.40 1.18
N CYS A 62 -17.91 -8.89 -0.03
CA CYS A 62 -17.79 -9.66 -1.26
C CYS A 62 -17.00 -8.80 -2.26
N GLY A 63 -16.42 -9.43 -3.28
CA GLY A 63 -15.68 -8.73 -4.32
C GLY A 63 -14.41 -9.46 -4.73
N LEU A 64 -13.54 -8.72 -5.42
CA LEU A 64 -12.23 -9.24 -5.85
C LEU A 64 -11.32 -9.69 -4.71
N CYS A 65 -11.54 -9.19 -3.49
CA CYS A 65 -10.80 -9.57 -2.28
C CYS A 65 -11.47 -10.71 -1.50
N GLY A 66 -12.44 -11.41 -2.08
CA GLY A 66 -13.15 -12.51 -1.43
C GLY A 66 -14.21 -12.05 -0.43
N ASN A 67 -14.51 -12.91 0.54
CA ASN A 67 -15.62 -12.72 1.49
C ASN A 67 -15.17 -12.54 2.96
N SER A 68 -13.86 -12.60 3.22
CA SER A 68 -13.25 -12.43 4.55
C SER A 68 -13.77 -13.42 5.60
N ASN A 69 -14.05 -14.67 5.22
CA ASN A 69 -14.44 -15.75 6.14
C ASN A 69 -13.26 -16.60 6.65
N GLY A 70 -12.06 -16.42 6.07
CA GLY A 70 -10.86 -17.19 6.39
C GLY A 70 -10.69 -18.50 5.59
N ASN A 71 -11.56 -18.76 4.61
CA ASN A 71 -11.53 -19.90 3.71
C ASN A 71 -11.18 -19.47 2.28
N VAL A 72 -9.93 -19.67 1.89
CA VAL A 72 -9.46 -19.31 0.54
C VAL A 72 -10.13 -20.10 -0.59
N GLU A 73 -10.76 -21.24 -0.29
CA GLU A 73 -11.40 -22.10 -1.30
C GLU A 73 -12.68 -21.50 -1.89
N ASP A 74 -13.32 -20.54 -1.19
CA ASP A 74 -14.56 -19.90 -1.63
C ASP A 74 -14.41 -18.41 -1.99
N ASP A 75 -13.19 -17.88 -1.96
CA ASP A 75 -12.92 -16.47 -2.26
C ASP A 75 -13.19 -16.08 -3.73
N LEU A 76 -13.23 -17.06 -4.64
CA LEU A 76 -13.62 -16.87 -6.05
C LEU A 76 -15.15 -17.01 -6.25
N THR A 77 -15.93 -16.35 -5.41
CA THR A 77 -17.40 -16.31 -5.52
C THR A 77 -17.84 -15.12 -6.37
N THR A 78 -18.62 -15.38 -7.42
CA THR A 78 -19.12 -14.34 -8.34
C THR A 78 -20.15 -13.41 -7.68
N LYS A 79 -20.44 -12.30 -8.35
CA LYS A 79 -21.48 -11.35 -7.95
C LYS A 79 -22.88 -12.00 -7.84
N GLU A 80 -23.13 -13.07 -8.58
CA GLU A 80 -24.36 -13.88 -8.55
C GLU A 80 -24.29 -15.04 -7.55
N ASN A 81 -23.33 -15.03 -6.61
CA ASN A 81 -23.11 -16.06 -5.59
C ASN A 81 -22.83 -17.46 -6.15
N SER A 82 -22.11 -17.54 -7.27
CA SER A 82 -21.65 -18.82 -7.83
C SER A 82 -20.15 -19.00 -7.59
N LEU A 83 -19.73 -20.18 -7.13
CA LEU A 83 -18.32 -20.49 -6.96
C LEU A 83 -17.70 -20.87 -8.31
N VAL A 84 -16.60 -20.22 -8.67
CA VAL A 84 -15.84 -20.51 -9.90
C VAL A 84 -14.38 -20.83 -9.57
N THR A 85 -13.71 -21.54 -10.47
CA THR A 85 -12.28 -21.88 -10.32
C THR A 85 -11.36 -20.93 -11.09
N SER A 86 -11.90 -20.18 -12.04
CA SER A 86 -11.13 -19.24 -12.86
C SER A 86 -11.12 -17.84 -12.26
N SER A 87 -9.94 -17.30 -12.00
CA SER A 87 -9.74 -15.90 -11.60
C SER A 87 -10.27 -14.90 -12.64
N ILE A 88 -10.13 -15.22 -13.94
CA ILE A 88 -10.65 -14.40 -15.06
C ILE A 88 -12.17 -14.32 -15.03
N GLU A 89 -12.86 -15.46 -14.97
CA GLU A 89 -14.32 -15.53 -14.83
C GLU A 89 -14.78 -14.75 -13.60
N HIS A 90 -14.17 -14.99 -12.43
CA HIS A 90 -14.45 -14.27 -11.20
C HIS A 90 -14.33 -12.75 -11.40
N GLY A 91 -13.18 -12.28 -11.92
CA GLY A 91 -12.91 -10.86 -12.13
C GLY A 91 -13.89 -10.19 -13.10
N ASN A 92 -14.30 -10.88 -14.17
CA ASN A 92 -15.28 -10.37 -15.13
C ASN A 92 -16.67 -10.14 -14.50
N THR A 93 -17.06 -10.92 -13.49
CA THR A 93 -18.36 -10.74 -12.79
C THR A 93 -18.41 -9.49 -11.90
N TRP A 94 -17.24 -9.03 -11.44
CA TRP A 94 -17.11 -7.87 -10.55
C TRP A 94 -16.91 -6.53 -11.27
N LYS A 95 -17.06 -6.48 -12.60
CA LYS A 95 -16.98 -5.23 -13.35
C LYS A 95 -18.05 -4.24 -12.91
N SER A 96 -17.66 -2.97 -12.79
CA SER A 96 -18.58 -1.89 -12.40
C SER A 96 -19.56 -1.55 -13.52
N MET A 97 -19.08 -1.53 -14.78
CA MET A 97 -19.88 -1.21 -15.96
C MET A 97 -20.02 -2.42 -16.86
N LEU A 98 -21.26 -2.71 -17.29
CA LEU A 98 -21.54 -3.81 -18.22
C LEU A 98 -20.91 -3.61 -19.60
N SER A 99 -20.68 -2.35 -20.00
CA SER A 99 -20.04 -1.97 -21.26
C SER A 99 -18.56 -2.35 -21.34
N CYS A 100 -17.89 -2.60 -20.21
CA CYS A 100 -16.52 -3.08 -20.21
C CYS A 100 -16.46 -4.49 -20.82
N SER A 101 -15.54 -4.68 -21.77
CA SER A 101 -15.27 -5.97 -22.38
C SER A 101 -14.74 -6.96 -21.35
N ASN A 102 -15.10 -8.23 -21.51
CA ASN A 102 -14.57 -9.30 -20.68
C ASN A 102 -13.12 -9.60 -21.08
N VAL A 103 -12.29 -9.89 -20.08
CA VAL A 103 -10.98 -10.52 -20.29
C VAL A 103 -11.22 -11.97 -20.65
N LEU A 104 -10.64 -12.44 -21.76
CA LEU A 104 -10.82 -13.82 -22.22
C LEU A 104 -9.66 -14.72 -21.79
N ASN A 105 -8.44 -14.20 -21.84
CA ASN A 105 -7.22 -14.90 -21.47
C ASN A 105 -6.33 -13.99 -20.64
N ASP A 106 -5.66 -14.56 -19.65
CA ASP A 106 -4.58 -13.86 -18.98
C ASP A 106 -3.41 -13.76 -19.95
N THR A 107 -2.94 -12.55 -20.21
CA THR A 107 -1.69 -12.38 -20.96
C THR A 107 -0.74 -11.68 -20.03
N PHE A 108 0.17 -12.45 -19.48
CA PHE A 108 1.14 -11.93 -18.55
C PHE A 108 2.04 -10.90 -19.23
N PRO A 109 2.44 -9.81 -18.54
CA PRO A 109 3.27 -8.76 -19.13
C PRO A 109 4.54 -9.30 -19.81
N CYS A 110 5.16 -10.34 -19.27
CA CYS A 110 6.35 -10.94 -19.87
C CYS A 110 6.06 -11.70 -21.17
N ASP A 111 4.85 -12.25 -21.35
CA ASP A 111 4.47 -12.92 -22.61
C ASP A 111 4.28 -11.90 -23.73
N ARG A 112 3.75 -10.72 -23.40
CA ARG A 112 3.65 -9.58 -24.32
C ARG A 112 5.00 -8.96 -24.62
N ASN A 113 5.91 -8.99 -23.64
CA ASN A 113 7.24 -8.38 -23.74
C ASN A 113 8.38 -9.34 -23.37
N PRO A 114 8.64 -10.38 -24.18
CA PRO A 114 9.60 -11.44 -23.84
C PRO A 114 11.04 -10.92 -23.68
N TYR A 115 11.40 -9.83 -24.36
CA TYR A 115 12.73 -9.22 -24.28
C TYR A 115 13.03 -8.59 -22.91
N CYS A 116 12.02 -8.32 -22.08
CA CYS A 116 12.23 -7.81 -20.71
C CYS A 116 12.37 -8.90 -19.66
N LEU A 117 12.02 -10.15 -19.97
CA LEU A 117 11.99 -11.24 -18.99
C LEU A 117 13.35 -11.44 -18.31
N ALA A 118 14.45 -11.44 -19.07
CA ALA A 118 15.79 -11.62 -18.51
C ALA A 118 16.17 -10.47 -17.56
N TRP A 119 15.77 -9.24 -17.87
CA TRP A 119 15.99 -8.09 -17.00
C TRP A 119 15.14 -8.19 -15.72
N ALA A 120 13.86 -8.52 -15.85
CA ALA A 120 12.94 -8.71 -14.74
C ALA A 120 13.43 -9.78 -13.77
N GLN A 121 13.78 -10.97 -14.28
CA GLN A 121 14.36 -12.07 -13.48
C GLN A 121 15.65 -11.64 -12.77
N LYS A 122 16.56 -10.96 -13.49
CA LYS A 122 17.82 -10.47 -12.91
C LYS A 122 17.59 -9.47 -11.77
N LYS A 123 16.63 -8.55 -11.92
CA LYS A 123 16.30 -7.57 -10.89
C LYS A 123 15.58 -8.20 -9.70
N CYS A 124 14.57 -9.04 -9.96
CA CYS A 124 13.80 -9.73 -8.93
C CYS A 124 14.61 -10.80 -8.18
N ALA A 125 15.76 -11.23 -8.71
CA ALA A 125 16.72 -12.06 -7.96
C ALA A 125 17.19 -11.42 -6.65
N LEU A 126 17.05 -10.10 -6.49
CA LEU A 126 17.24 -9.41 -5.20
C LEU A 126 16.45 -10.09 -4.07
N LEU A 127 15.21 -10.52 -4.32
CA LEU A 127 14.34 -11.14 -3.32
C LEU A 127 14.87 -12.51 -2.85
N LYS A 128 15.64 -13.20 -3.71
CA LYS A 128 16.33 -14.46 -3.40
C LYS A 128 17.71 -14.23 -2.76
N GLY A 129 18.20 -13.00 -2.77
CA GLY A 129 19.53 -12.65 -2.28
C GLY A 129 19.61 -12.57 -0.77
N SER A 130 20.85 -12.42 -0.27
CA SER A 130 21.18 -12.35 1.15
C SER A 130 20.47 -11.20 1.90
N VAL A 131 20.12 -10.11 1.19
CA VAL A 131 19.36 -8.98 1.76
C VAL A 131 18.05 -9.44 2.40
N PHE A 132 17.38 -10.44 1.81
CA PHE A 132 16.10 -10.97 2.27
C PHE A 132 16.22 -12.30 3.03
N GLU A 133 17.43 -12.83 3.22
CA GLU A 133 17.67 -14.08 3.94
C GLU A 133 17.00 -14.17 5.32
N PRO A 134 16.98 -13.09 6.15
CA PRO A 134 16.28 -13.12 7.44
C PRO A 134 14.75 -13.34 7.36
N CYS A 135 14.17 -13.18 6.17
CA CYS A 135 12.73 -13.29 5.93
C CYS A 135 12.33 -14.59 5.21
N HIS A 136 13.26 -15.26 4.50
CA HIS A 136 12.94 -16.46 3.71
C HIS A 136 12.31 -17.59 4.53
N SER A 137 12.60 -17.68 5.82
CA SER A 137 12.00 -18.66 6.74
C SER A 137 10.66 -18.23 7.34
N LYS A 138 10.25 -16.98 7.13
CA LYS A 138 9.05 -16.37 7.73
C LYS A 138 7.92 -16.15 6.73
N VAL A 139 8.27 -15.78 5.50
CA VAL A 139 7.31 -15.48 4.43
C VAL A 139 7.72 -16.24 3.18
N ASP A 140 6.79 -17.01 2.61
CA ASP A 140 7.01 -17.72 1.34
C ASP A 140 7.36 -16.70 0.24
N LEU A 141 8.54 -16.88 -0.35
CA LEU A 141 9.12 -15.97 -1.33
C LEU A 141 8.48 -16.13 -2.72
N MET A 142 8.04 -17.33 -3.08
CA MET A 142 7.73 -17.64 -4.49
C MET A 142 6.61 -16.77 -5.06
N PRO A 143 5.47 -16.53 -4.37
CA PRO A 143 4.42 -15.64 -4.87
C PRO A 143 4.91 -14.21 -5.13
N TYR A 144 5.79 -13.68 -4.27
CA TYR A 144 6.33 -12.33 -4.41
C TYR A 144 7.38 -12.22 -5.52
N TYR A 145 8.19 -13.28 -5.70
CA TYR A 145 9.14 -13.35 -6.81
C TYR A 145 8.42 -13.38 -8.16
N ASP A 146 7.38 -14.20 -8.29
CA ASP A 146 6.61 -14.30 -9.52
C ASP A 146 5.88 -12.99 -9.82
N ALA A 147 5.24 -12.38 -8.81
CA ALA A 147 4.63 -11.05 -8.94
C ALA A 147 5.66 -9.98 -9.36
N CYS A 148 6.86 -9.98 -8.75
CA CYS A 148 7.93 -9.05 -9.12
C CYS A 148 8.32 -9.19 -10.60
N VAL A 149 8.48 -10.43 -11.09
CA VAL A 149 8.84 -10.67 -12.48
C VAL A 149 7.75 -10.15 -13.42
N GLN A 150 6.47 -10.37 -13.09
CA GLN A 150 5.35 -9.88 -13.89
C GLN A 150 5.27 -8.34 -13.91
N GLU A 151 5.36 -7.69 -12.76
CA GLU A 151 5.33 -6.23 -12.64
C GLU A 151 6.52 -5.56 -13.35
N ALA A 152 7.71 -6.15 -13.25
CA ALA A 152 8.91 -5.66 -13.93
C ALA A 152 8.87 -5.80 -15.47
N CYS A 153 7.91 -6.57 -16.02
CA CYS A 153 7.76 -6.83 -17.45
C CYS A 153 6.82 -5.85 -18.20
N ALA A 154 6.34 -4.77 -17.57
CA ALA A 154 5.54 -3.74 -18.23
C ALA A 154 6.28 -2.97 -19.35
N CYS A 155 7.62 -3.01 -19.34
CA CYS A 155 8.55 -2.60 -20.40
C CYS A 155 8.70 -1.12 -20.80
N ASP A 156 8.04 -0.20 -20.14
CA ASP A 156 8.35 1.24 -20.16
C ASP A 156 9.48 1.56 -19.17
N MET A 157 10.38 2.52 -19.47
CA MET A 157 11.53 2.78 -18.58
C MET A 157 11.10 3.26 -17.18
N GLU A 158 10.01 4.04 -17.10
CA GLU A 158 9.44 4.51 -15.84
C GLU A 158 8.66 3.40 -15.12
N GLY A 159 7.79 2.67 -15.82
CA GLY A 159 7.01 1.57 -15.22
C GLY A 159 7.83 0.31 -14.90
N LYS A 160 8.93 0.01 -15.61
CA LYS A 160 9.87 -1.08 -15.29
C LYS A 160 10.42 -0.97 -13.87
N TYR A 161 10.95 0.21 -13.53
CA TYR A 161 11.50 0.44 -12.19
C TYR A 161 10.38 0.59 -11.17
N LEU A 162 9.27 1.23 -11.54
CA LEU A 162 8.13 1.37 -10.65
C LEU A 162 7.58 0.00 -10.21
N GLY A 163 7.19 -0.87 -11.15
CA GLY A 163 6.63 -2.19 -10.83
C GLY A 163 7.61 -3.04 -10.00
N PHE A 164 8.89 -3.04 -10.38
CA PHE A 164 9.95 -3.70 -9.61
C PHE A 164 10.03 -3.16 -8.17
N CYS A 165 10.12 -1.83 -7.98
CA CYS A 165 10.26 -1.23 -6.65
C CYS A 165 9.02 -1.47 -5.78
N THR A 166 7.81 -1.38 -6.36
CA THR A 166 6.56 -1.66 -5.64
C THR A 166 6.50 -3.13 -5.22
N ALA A 167 6.82 -4.07 -6.11
CA ALA A 167 6.80 -5.50 -5.78
C ALA A 167 7.83 -5.86 -4.68
N VAL A 168 9.03 -5.31 -4.73
CA VAL A 168 10.04 -5.53 -3.68
C VAL A 168 9.61 -4.91 -2.34
N ALA A 169 9.02 -3.71 -2.37
CA ALA A 169 8.49 -3.05 -1.17
C ALA A 169 7.38 -3.88 -0.51
N VAL A 170 6.51 -4.52 -1.31
CA VAL A 170 5.45 -5.40 -0.81
C VAL A 170 6.01 -6.63 -0.09
N TYR A 171 7.07 -7.25 -0.60
CA TYR A 171 7.73 -8.35 0.12
C TYR A 171 8.41 -7.86 1.40
N ALA A 172 9.11 -6.73 1.34
CA ALA A 172 9.73 -6.12 2.53
C ALA A 172 8.69 -5.77 3.62
N GLU A 173 7.50 -5.30 3.23
CA GLU A 173 6.39 -5.05 4.15
C GLU A 173 5.89 -6.34 4.81
N ALA A 174 5.74 -7.43 4.05
CA ALA A 174 5.38 -8.73 4.61
C ALA A 174 6.45 -9.24 5.60
N CYS A 175 7.72 -9.10 5.26
CA CYS A 175 8.84 -9.41 6.15
C CYS A 175 8.80 -8.58 7.44
N ASN A 176 8.56 -7.27 7.32
CA ASN A 176 8.47 -6.35 8.45
C ASN A 176 7.35 -6.76 9.41
N LYS A 177 6.20 -7.21 8.86
CA LYS A 177 5.06 -7.71 9.65
C LYS A 177 5.41 -8.95 10.46
N GLU A 178 6.27 -9.82 9.93
CA GLU A 178 6.81 -11.00 10.63
C GLU A 178 8.08 -10.69 11.45
N GLY A 179 8.36 -9.40 11.70
CA GLY A 179 9.48 -8.94 12.53
C GLY A 179 10.85 -9.13 11.88
N ALA A 180 10.95 -9.26 10.56
CA ALA A 180 12.21 -9.21 9.82
C ALA A 180 12.33 -7.84 9.12
N CYS A 181 13.08 -6.92 9.74
CA CYS A 181 13.35 -5.60 9.17
C CYS A 181 14.35 -5.69 8.01
N ILE A 182 13.91 -5.43 6.77
CA ILE A 182 14.76 -5.57 5.59
C ILE A 182 15.19 -4.19 5.05
N HIS A 183 16.50 -3.92 5.07
CA HIS A 183 17.08 -2.72 4.46
C HIS A 183 17.56 -3.03 3.03
N TRP A 184 16.67 -2.87 2.04
CA TRP A 184 16.92 -3.30 0.66
C TRP A 184 17.16 -2.15 -0.34
N ARG A 185 16.73 -0.94 -0.01
CA ARG A 185 16.93 0.24 -0.86
C ARG A 185 18.37 0.71 -0.80
N THR A 186 18.91 1.10 -1.96
CA THR A 186 20.26 1.66 -2.11
C THR A 186 20.21 2.82 -3.11
N PRO A 187 21.26 3.64 -3.24
CA PRO A 187 21.30 4.69 -4.27
C PRO A 187 21.04 4.16 -5.69
N GLU A 188 21.43 2.91 -5.98
CA GLU A 188 21.25 2.26 -7.28
C GLU A 188 19.96 1.43 -7.39
N ILE A 189 19.35 1.06 -6.26
CA ILE A 189 18.15 0.22 -6.20
C ILE A 189 17.05 0.96 -5.45
N CYS A 190 16.10 1.49 -6.23
CA CYS A 190 14.88 2.13 -5.73
C CYS A 190 15.17 3.21 -4.65
N PRO A 191 15.98 4.23 -4.98
CA PRO A 191 16.41 5.23 -4.01
C PRO A 191 15.23 6.04 -3.46
N VAL A 192 15.38 6.49 -2.22
CA VAL A 192 14.46 7.39 -1.53
C VAL A 192 15.26 8.58 -1.00
N PHE A 193 14.78 9.79 -1.25
CA PHE A 193 15.46 11.04 -0.94
C PHE A 193 14.81 11.70 0.29
N CYS A 194 15.09 11.17 1.48
CA CYS A 194 14.52 11.72 2.73
C CYS A 194 15.23 12.98 3.21
N ASP A 195 16.49 13.16 2.82
CA ASP A 195 17.30 14.34 3.08
C ASP A 195 16.77 15.60 2.39
N TYR A 196 16.02 15.44 1.30
CA TYR A 196 15.29 16.52 0.64
C TYR A 196 14.38 17.32 1.59
N TYR A 197 13.88 16.70 2.65
CA TYR A 197 12.99 17.33 3.63
C TYR A 197 13.74 18.06 4.76
N ASN A 198 15.06 17.96 4.82
CA ASN A 198 15.88 18.67 5.80
C ASN A 198 16.19 20.09 5.33
N ASP A 199 16.19 21.04 6.25
CA ASP A 199 16.87 22.30 6.04
C ASP A 199 18.39 22.08 5.93
N PRO A 200 19.16 22.98 5.28
CA PRO A 200 20.58 22.75 4.97
C PRO A 200 21.47 22.38 6.16
N ASP A 201 21.13 22.84 7.37
CA ASP A 201 21.87 22.61 8.61
C ASP A 201 21.17 21.62 9.56
N GLU A 202 20.09 20.97 9.10
CA GLU A 202 19.32 20.00 9.86
C GLU A 202 19.46 18.58 9.31
N CYS A 203 19.22 17.59 10.17
CA CYS A 203 19.23 16.19 9.81
C CYS A 203 18.17 15.47 10.65
N SER A 204 16.91 15.89 10.46
CA SER A 204 15.77 15.40 11.22
C SER A 204 15.05 14.26 10.49
N TRP A 205 14.95 14.34 9.17
CA TRP A 205 14.35 13.33 8.31
C TRP A 205 15.37 12.30 7.85
N HIS A 206 15.06 11.02 8.13
CA HIS A 206 15.86 9.88 7.72
C HIS A 206 15.01 8.78 7.13
N TYR A 207 15.58 8.04 6.17
CA TYR A 207 14.94 6.82 5.71
C TYR A 207 14.98 5.75 6.81
N LYS A 208 13.81 5.19 7.12
CA LYS A 208 13.65 4.02 7.97
C LYS A 208 13.04 2.88 7.15
N PRO A 209 13.74 1.74 7.01
CA PRO A 209 13.26 0.58 6.24
C PRO A 209 12.11 -0.17 6.94
N CYS A 210 12.00 0.03 8.25
CA CYS A 210 10.97 -0.56 9.09
C CYS A 210 10.77 0.33 10.34
N GLY A 211 9.62 0.21 10.98
CA GLY A 211 9.34 0.80 12.28
C GLY A 211 7.89 1.25 12.44
N THR A 212 7.43 1.29 13.70
CA THR A 212 6.22 2.03 14.03
C THR A 212 6.52 3.51 13.92
N ILE A 213 5.86 4.18 12.98
CA ILE A 213 5.88 5.63 12.86
C ILE A 213 5.16 6.20 14.08
N THR A 214 5.89 6.44 15.16
CA THR A 214 5.41 7.20 16.32
C THR A 214 5.73 8.67 16.08
N SER A 215 5.17 9.25 15.03
CA SER A 215 5.28 10.69 14.81
C SER A 215 4.25 11.40 15.70
N LYS A 216 4.69 12.41 16.44
CA LYS A 216 3.79 13.35 17.10
C LYS A 216 3.36 14.35 16.04
N THR A 217 2.16 14.19 15.47
CA THR A 217 1.61 15.19 14.55
C THR A 217 0.61 16.08 15.28
N CYS A 218 0.52 17.36 14.93
CA CYS A 218 -0.50 18.26 15.48
C CYS A 218 -1.93 17.83 15.12
N SER A 219 -2.09 17.03 14.06
CA SER A 219 -3.38 16.45 13.64
C SER A 219 -3.84 15.33 14.58
N ASP A 220 -2.92 14.71 15.30
CA ASP A 220 -3.24 13.71 16.31
C ASP A 220 -3.41 14.43 17.66
N HIS A 221 -4.66 14.69 18.05
CA HIS A 221 -4.99 15.15 19.42
C HIS A 221 -4.56 14.15 20.52
N TYR A 222 -4.03 12.98 20.13
CA TYR A 222 -3.44 11.97 20.99
C TYR A 222 -1.97 11.75 20.62
N ILE A 223 -1.08 12.04 21.57
CA ILE A 223 0.35 11.79 21.45
C ILE A 223 0.60 10.29 21.27
N GLY A 224 1.14 9.87 20.10
CA GLY A 224 1.74 8.55 19.93
C GLY A 224 0.81 7.41 19.47
N LYS A 225 -0.11 7.68 18.54
CA LYS A 225 -0.90 6.61 17.90
C LYS A 225 0.05 5.66 17.15
N LYS A 226 0.11 4.40 17.59
CA LYS A 226 0.78 3.33 16.83
C LYS A 226 -0.12 2.99 15.65
N PHE A 227 0.35 3.26 14.43
CA PHE A 227 -0.28 2.70 13.24
C PHE A 227 -0.16 1.17 13.28
N SER A 228 -1.21 0.47 12.89
CA SER A 228 -1.25 -1.00 12.84
C SER A 228 -0.29 -1.57 11.81
N ALA A 229 0.04 -0.79 10.77
CA ALA A 229 1.00 -1.17 9.73
C ALA A 229 2.41 -0.65 10.03
N ILE A 230 3.40 -1.52 9.83
CA ILE A 230 4.84 -1.20 9.91
C ILE A 230 5.27 -0.79 8.50
N LEU A 231 5.29 0.52 8.24
CA LEU A 231 5.52 1.09 6.91
C LEU A 231 6.91 1.71 6.81
N GLU A 232 7.58 1.52 5.69
CA GLU A 232 8.85 2.20 5.39
C GLU A 232 8.63 3.68 5.02
N GLY A 233 9.67 4.49 5.21
CA GLY A 233 9.74 5.82 4.63
C GLY A 233 10.58 6.81 5.41
N CYS A 234 10.36 8.10 5.13
CA CYS A 234 11.06 9.20 5.75
C CYS A 234 10.36 9.57 7.06
N ILE A 235 11.11 9.54 8.17
CA ILE A 235 10.66 9.95 9.51
C ILE A 235 11.77 10.60 10.31
#